data_AF-A0A7S2KLT7-F1
#
_entry.id   AF-A0A7S2KLT7-F1
#
_cell.length_a   1.000
_cell.length_b   1.000
_cell.length_c   1.000
_cell.angle_alpha   90.00
_cell.angle_beta   90.00
_cell.angle_gamma   90.00
#
_symmetry.space_group_name_H-M   'P 1'
#
loop_
_entity.id
_entity.type
_entity.pdbx_description
1 polymer ?
#
loop_
_entity_poly.entity_id
_entity_poly.type
_entity_poly.pdbx_seq_one_letter_code
_entity_poly.pdbx_strand_id
1 'polypeptide(L)'
;MSYYHRLIINFDGASRHNPHGPAGCGWVIYEMNGNGSEGNEVARGQKYLGHNVSNNQAEYEGVEAALQYLVDNSIECHGLYIRGDSEVVINQLDGVYAVRSPNIRGYYDAVVNLLDCISYHFVKYRHVERHMNGVADELANDAIDEEEDGVWE
;
A
#
# COMPACT_ATOMS: atom_id res chain seq x y z
N MET A 1 -5.20 12.21 17.68
CA MET A 1 -5.88 10.92 17.71
C MET A 1 -7.18 11.06 16.96
N SER A 2 -7.25 10.51 15.74
CA SER A 2 -8.46 10.47 14.93
C SER A 2 -8.99 9.04 14.90
N TYR A 3 -10.31 8.87 15.06
CA TYR A 3 -10.93 7.55 15.05
C TYR A 3 -11.95 7.46 13.92
N TYR A 4 -11.82 6.42 13.10
CA TYR A 4 -12.72 6.16 11.98
C TYR A 4 -13.54 4.89 12.21
N HIS A 5 -14.77 4.83 11.69
CA HIS A 5 -15.51 3.57 11.75
C HIS A 5 -14.86 2.53 10.85
N ARG A 6 -14.66 2.82 9.55
CA ARG A 6 -14.01 1.89 8.63
C ARG A 6 -13.11 2.64 7.66
N LEU A 7 -11.87 2.17 7.52
CA LEU A 7 -10.88 2.71 6.57
C LEU A 7 -10.59 1.69 5.47
N ILE A 8 -10.35 2.19 4.26
CA ILE A 8 -9.88 1.42 3.11
C ILE A 8 -8.51 1.98 2.73
N ILE A 9 -7.50 1.13 2.70
CA ILE A 9 -6.20 1.40 2.10
C ILE A 9 -6.20 0.73 0.73
N ASN A 10 -6.00 1.51 -0.32
CA ASN A 10 -5.62 1.02 -1.64
C ASN A 10 -4.12 1.28 -1.80
N PHE A 11 -3.37 0.27 -2.24
CA PHE A 11 -1.93 0.39 -2.50
C PHE A 11 -1.59 -0.18 -3.87
N ASP A 12 -0.49 0.30 -4.44
CA ASP A 12 0.12 -0.29 -5.63
C ASP A 12 1.64 -0.06 -5.66
N GLY A 13 2.33 -0.85 -6.48
CA GLY A 13 3.76 -0.73 -6.75
C GLY A 13 4.05 -0.80 -8.25
N ALA A 14 4.92 0.09 -8.72
CA ALA A 14 5.41 0.11 -10.09
C ALA A 14 6.91 -0.21 -10.10
N SER A 15 7.33 -1.11 -10.98
CA SER A 15 8.75 -1.42 -11.22
C SER A 15 9.01 -1.52 -12.72
N ARG A 16 9.66 -0.51 -13.31
CA ARG A 16 10.05 -0.51 -14.73
C ARG A 16 11.23 -1.47 -14.90
N HIS A 17 11.23 -2.28 -15.97
CA HIS A 17 12.29 -3.28 -16.22
C HIS A 17 12.59 -4.22 -15.02
N ASN A 18 11.53 -4.61 -14.29
CA ASN A 18 11.55 -5.38 -13.03
C ASN A 18 12.64 -6.48 -12.92
N PRO A 19 13.61 -6.39 -11.97
CA PRO A 19 13.76 -5.33 -10.96
C PRO A 19 14.70 -4.19 -11.38
N HIS A 20 15.37 -4.25 -12.53
CA HIS A 20 16.56 -3.44 -12.83
C HIS A 20 16.31 -1.96 -13.16
N GLY A 21 15.08 -1.58 -13.48
CA GLY A 21 14.73 -0.18 -13.70
C GLY A 21 14.25 0.50 -12.42
N PRO A 22 13.79 1.76 -12.56
CA PRO A 22 13.26 2.52 -11.45
C PRO A 22 11.94 1.93 -10.94
N ALA A 23 11.67 2.14 -9.67
CA ALA A 23 10.47 1.69 -9.00
C ALA A 23 9.89 2.79 -8.10
N GLY A 24 8.58 2.72 -7.90
CA GLY A 24 7.81 3.61 -7.06
C GLY A 24 6.63 2.87 -6.44
N CYS A 25 6.08 3.41 -5.36
CA CYS A 25 4.85 2.91 -4.78
C CYS A 25 3.87 4.06 -4.50
N GLY A 26 2.59 3.74 -4.55
CA GLY A 26 1.49 4.66 -4.33
C GLY A 26 0.48 4.08 -3.36
N TRP A 27 -0.16 4.93 -2.58
CA TRP A 27 -1.22 4.54 -1.67
C TRP A 27 -2.25 5.65 -1.47
N VAL A 28 -3.48 5.25 -1.18
CA VAL A 28 -4.57 6.15 -0.80
C VAL A 28 -5.44 5.51 0.27
N ILE A 29 -5.89 6.34 1.21
CA ILE A 29 -6.72 5.97 2.35
C ILE A 29 -8.07 6.66 2.22
N TYR A 30 -9.13 5.88 2.23
CA TYR A 30 -10.51 6.37 2.22
C TYR A 30 -11.23 6.01 3.51
N GLU A 31 -12.09 6.92 3.98
CA GLU A 31 -13.17 6.55 4.88
C GLU A 31 -14.23 5.78 4.08
N MET A 32 -14.62 4.60 4.56
CA MET A 32 -15.63 3.78 3.89
C MET A 32 -17.03 4.39 4.06
N ASN A 33 -17.72 4.61 2.95
CA ASN A 33 -19.05 5.18 2.95
C ASN A 33 -20.14 4.15 3.36
N GLY A 34 -21.40 4.60 3.45
CA GLY A 34 -22.54 3.77 3.89
C GLY A 34 -22.83 2.54 3.03
N ASN A 35 -22.40 2.49 1.77
CA ASN A 35 -22.55 1.34 0.87
C ASN A 35 -21.37 0.34 0.95
N GLY A 36 -20.33 0.62 1.75
CA GLY A 36 -19.17 -0.24 1.89
C GLY A 36 -18.04 -0.01 0.87
N SER A 37 -18.14 1.05 0.06
CA SER A 37 -17.13 1.45 -0.92
C SER A 37 -16.31 2.65 -0.43
N GLU A 38 -15.35 3.07 -1.24
CA GLU A 38 -14.54 4.28 -1.02
C GLU A 38 -15.45 5.50 -0.89
N GLY A 39 -15.21 6.29 0.16
CA GLY A 39 -15.96 7.51 0.46
C GLY A 39 -15.05 8.72 0.39
N ASN A 40 -14.89 9.40 1.52
CA ASN A 40 -14.02 10.57 1.61
C ASN A 40 -12.56 10.13 1.60
N GLU A 41 -11.74 10.75 0.76
CA GLU A 41 -10.29 10.60 0.84
C GLU A 41 -9.78 11.21 2.15
N VAL A 42 -9.05 10.41 2.92
CA VAL A 42 -8.42 10.82 4.19
C VAL A 42 -7.01 11.31 3.92
N ALA A 43 -6.24 10.56 3.14
CA ALA A 43 -4.87 10.87 2.78
C ALA A 43 -4.43 10.03 1.58
N ARG A 44 -3.39 10.49 0.88
CA ARG A 44 -2.70 9.74 -0.16
C ARG A 44 -1.21 10.08 -0.14
N GLY A 45 -0.40 9.22 -0.73
CA GLY A 45 1.03 9.45 -0.83
C GLY A 45 1.69 8.57 -1.88
N GLN A 46 2.90 8.98 -2.25
CA GLN A 46 3.74 8.28 -3.21
C GLN A 46 5.21 8.34 -2.77
N LYS A 47 6.01 7.38 -3.21
CA LYS A 47 7.43 7.30 -2.84
C LYS A 47 8.23 6.66 -3.97
N TYR A 48 9.29 7.35 -4.41
CA TYR A 48 10.31 6.76 -5.27
C TYR A 48 11.16 5.77 -4.48
N LEU A 49 11.36 4.58 -5.03
CA LEU A 49 12.06 3.47 -4.36
C LEU A 49 13.45 3.20 -4.94
N GLY A 50 13.89 4.01 -5.90
CA GLY A 50 15.17 3.78 -6.57
C GLY A 50 15.09 2.68 -7.63
N HIS A 51 16.23 2.04 -7.89
CA HIS A 51 16.37 0.95 -8.84
C HIS A 51 16.57 -0.40 -8.11
N ASN A 52 16.43 -1.51 -8.83
CA ASN A 52 16.63 -2.87 -8.30
C ASN A 52 15.60 -3.29 -7.25
N VAL A 53 14.39 -2.73 -7.35
CA VAL A 53 13.23 -3.11 -6.53
C VAL A 53 12.23 -3.83 -7.43
N SER A 54 11.84 -5.04 -7.04
CA SER A 54 10.84 -5.82 -7.78
C SER A 54 9.42 -5.31 -7.54
N ASN A 55 8.48 -5.64 -8.43
CA ASN A 55 7.08 -5.20 -8.28
C ASN A 55 6.49 -5.56 -6.92
N ASN A 56 6.66 -6.81 -6.48
CA ASN A 56 6.14 -7.25 -5.19
C ASN A 56 6.78 -6.47 -4.02
N GLN A 57 8.07 -6.12 -4.12
CA GLN A 57 8.71 -5.30 -3.09
C GLN A 57 8.13 -3.89 -3.08
N ALA A 58 7.90 -3.29 -4.26
CA ALA A 58 7.27 -1.97 -4.39
C ALA A 58 5.83 -1.97 -3.85
N GLU A 59 5.05 -3.01 -4.12
CA GLU A 59 3.70 -3.17 -3.58
C GLU A 59 3.71 -3.26 -2.04
N TYR A 60 4.64 -4.02 -1.46
CA TYR A 60 4.81 -4.09 -0.01
C TYR A 60 5.19 -2.73 0.59
N GLU A 61 6.08 -1.97 -0.05
CA GLU A 61 6.42 -0.59 0.35
C GLU A 61 5.19 0.33 0.31
N GLY A 62 4.29 0.14 -0.65
CA GLY A 62 3.01 0.87 -0.71
C GLY A 62 2.11 0.58 0.50
N VAL A 63 1.99 -0.69 0.90
CA VAL A 63 1.26 -1.08 2.12
C VAL A 63 1.91 -0.48 3.36
N GLU A 64 3.23 -0.64 3.47
CA GLU A 64 4.02 -0.16 4.61
C GLU A 64 3.88 1.35 4.77
N ALA A 65 4.02 2.13 3.70
CA ALA A 65 3.91 3.59 3.73
C ALA A 65 2.52 4.07 4.16
N ALA A 66 1.45 3.40 3.71
CA ALA A 66 0.09 3.73 4.13
C ALA A 66 -0.14 3.46 5.63
N LEU A 67 0.37 2.33 6.14
CA LEU A 67 0.26 1.98 7.56
C LEU A 67 1.12 2.89 8.44
N GLN A 68 2.33 3.22 7.99
CA GLN A 68 3.20 4.18 8.66
C GLN A 68 2.51 5.53 8.79
N TYR A 69 1.81 6.00 7.75
CA TYR A 69 1.00 7.22 7.83
C TYR A 69 -0.06 7.15 8.94
N LEU A 70 -0.78 6.02 9.08
CA LEU A 70 -1.76 5.84 10.16
C LEU A 70 -1.10 5.91 11.54
N VAL A 71 0.07 5.26 11.71
CA VAL A 71 0.83 5.27 12.97
C VAL A 71 1.30 6.69 13.31
N ASP A 72 1.96 7.37 12.38
CA ASP A 72 2.54 8.70 12.57
C ASP A 72 1.49 9.76 12.93
N ASN A 73 0.29 9.62 12.37
CA ASN A 73 -0.83 10.53 12.64
C ASN A 73 -1.74 10.07 13.78
N SER A 74 -1.40 8.96 14.45
CA SER A 74 -2.19 8.35 15.52
C SER A 74 -3.66 8.18 15.09
N ILE A 75 -3.85 7.53 13.95
CA ILE A 75 -5.15 7.21 13.36
C ILE A 75 -5.53 5.79 13.74
N GLU A 76 -6.71 5.66 14.35
CA GLU A 76 -7.29 4.38 14.76
C GLU A 76 -8.60 4.14 14.00
N CYS A 77 -9.04 2.88 13.92
CA CYS A 77 -10.33 2.58 13.27
C CYS A 77 -11.02 1.33 13.82
N HIS A 78 -12.32 1.16 13.61
CA HIS A 78 -12.95 -0.11 13.96
C HIS A 78 -12.58 -1.22 12.97
N GLY A 79 -12.65 -0.95 11.66
CA GLY A 79 -12.33 -1.92 10.62
C GLY A 79 -11.37 -1.37 9.57
N LEU A 80 -10.28 -2.10 9.32
CA LEU A 80 -9.29 -1.78 8.30
C LEU A 80 -9.43 -2.71 7.10
N TYR A 81 -9.47 -2.16 5.89
CA TYR A 81 -9.53 -2.93 4.65
C TYR A 81 -8.31 -2.60 3.80
N ILE A 82 -7.42 -3.57 3.58
CA ILE A 82 -6.22 -3.41 2.75
C ILE A 82 -6.52 -4.03 1.39
N ARG A 83 -6.39 -3.24 0.34
CA ARG A 83 -6.77 -3.59 -1.04
C ARG A 83 -5.64 -3.29 -2.01
N GLY A 84 -5.48 -4.17 -2.98
CA GLY A 84 -4.55 -4.04 -4.10
C GLY A 84 -4.90 -5.07 -5.16
N ASP A 85 -4.33 -4.94 -6.35
CA ASP A 85 -4.52 -5.86 -7.47
C ASP A 85 -3.47 -7.00 -7.52
N SER A 86 -2.52 -6.99 -6.59
CA SER A 86 -1.57 -8.09 -6.39
C SER A 86 -2.17 -9.22 -5.56
N GLU A 87 -2.60 -10.29 -6.23
CA GLU A 87 -3.02 -11.51 -5.56
C GLU A 87 -1.92 -12.08 -4.65
N VAL A 88 -0.64 -11.95 -5.02
CA VAL A 88 0.46 -12.51 -4.23
C VAL A 88 0.59 -11.79 -2.90
N VAL A 89 0.67 -10.45 -2.91
CA VAL A 89 0.81 -9.66 -1.68
C VAL A 89 -0.43 -9.79 -0.80
N ILE A 90 -1.63 -9.68 -1.38
CA ILE A 90 -2.88 -9.84 -0.65
C ILE A 90 -2.98 -11.22 0.02
N ASN A 91 -2.74 -12.31 -0.72
CA ASN A 91 -2.83 -13.65 -0.15
C ASN A 91 -1.71 -13.95 0.86
N GLN A 92 -0.54 -13.34 0.72
CA GLN A 92 0.51 -13.44 1.73
C GLN A 92 0.11 -12.74 3.03
N LEU A 93 -0.41 -11.51 2.95
CA LEU A 93 -0.90 -10.76 4.10
C LEU A 93 -2.11 -11.43 4.78
N ASP A 94 -3.02 -12.02 3.99
CA ASP A 94 -4.15 -12.80 4.50
C ASP A 94 -3.76 -14.17 5.07
N GLY A 95 -2.47 -14.55 4.99
CA GLY A 95 -1.95 -15.83 5.49
C GLY A 95 -2.31 -17.05 4.64
N VAL A 96 -2.96 -16.86 3.49
CA VAL A 96 -3.28 -17.90 2.51
C VAL A 96 -2.00 -18.44 1.87
N TYR A 97 -1.06 -17.55 1.53
CA TYR A 97 0.23 -17.90 0.96
C TYR A 97 1.35 -17.72 1.97
N ALA A 98 2.20 -18.75 2.08
CA ALA A 98 3.42 -18.65 2.88
C ALA A 98 4.45 -17.74 2.19
N VAL A 99 5.04 -16.82 2.93
CA VAL A 99 6.11 -15.96 2.43
C VAL A 99 7.45 -16.70 2.56
N ARG A 100 7.84 -17.37 1.47
CA ARG A 100 9.07 -18.17 1.43
C ARG A 100 10.29 -17.39 0.98
N SER A 101 10.10 -16.28 0.27
CA SER A 101 11.19 -15.47 -0.26
C SER A 101 11.86 -14.68 0.87
N PRO A 102 13.17 -14.87 1.13
CA PRO A 102 13.90 -14.07 2.11
C PRO A 102 13.84 -12.56 1.81
N ASN A 103 13.79 -12.20 0.53
CA ASN A 103 13.75 -10.81 0.06
C ASN A 103 12.39 -10.13 0.30
N ILE A 104 11.34 -10.90 0.62
CA ILE A 104 9.99 -10.40 0.94
C ILE A 104 9.71 -10.50 2.44
N ARG A 105 10.41 -11.38 3.17
CA ARG A 105 10.16 -11.61 4.59
C ARG A 105 10.24 -10.34 5.42
N GLY A 106 11.29 -9.54 5.21
CA GLY A 106 11.48 -8.28 5.92
C GLY A 106 10.30 -7.31 5.75
N TYR A 107 9.80 -7.17 4.52
CA TYR A 107 8.65 -6.33 4.20
C TYR A 107 7.36 -6.78 4.86
N TYR A 108 7.09 -8.09 4.81
CA TYR A 108 5.92 -8.63 5.50
C TYR A 108 6.01 -8.39 7.01
N ASP A 109 7.17 -8.64 7.61
CA ASP A 109 7.35 -8.47 9.06
C ASP A 109 7.18 -6.98 9.44
N ALA A 110 7.66 -6.05 8.61
CA ALA A 110 7.44 -4.61 8.80
C ALA A 110 5.95 -4.24 8.76
N VAL A 111 5.21 -4.73 7.76
CA VAL A 111 3.75 -4.51 7.66
C VAL A 111 3.00 -5.06 8.88
N VAL A 112 3.35 -6.27 9.33
CA VAL A 112 2.73 -6.87 10.53
C VAL A 112 3.04 -6.06 11.79
N ASN A 113 4.28 -5.62 11.96
CA ASN A 113 4.66 -4.80 13.11
C ASN A 113 3.92 -3.45 13.12
N LEU A 114 3.72 -2.82 11.97
CA LEU A 114 2.95 -1.59 11.87
C LEU A 114 1.47 -1.79 12.19
N LEU A 115 0.89 -2.91 11.75
CA LEU A 115 -0.48 -3.28 12.11
C LEU A 115 -0.64 -3.43 13.63
N ASP A 116 0.34 -4.03 14.31
CA ASP A 116 0.33 -4.16 15.78
C ASP A 116 0.40 -2.81 16.52
N CYS A 117 0.85 -1.74 15.84
CA CYS A 117 0.85 -0.38 16.37
C CYS A 117 -0.47 0.38 16.15
N ILE A 118 -1.42 -0.17 15.41
CA ILE A 118 -2.70 0.49 15.09
C ILE A 118 -3.83 -0.18 15.87
N SER A 119 -4.62 0.61 16.58
CA SER A 119 -5.83 0.10 17.24
C SER A 119 -6.92 -0.17 16.19
N TYR A 120 -7.24 -1.45 15.96
CA TYR A 120 -8.38 -1.87 15.16
C TYR A 120 -9.10 -3.11 15.72
N HIS A 121 -10.38 -3.27 15.40
CA HIS A 121 -11.15 -4.47 15.79
C HIS A 121 -10.95 -5.63 14.79
N PHE A 122 -10.84 -5.31 13.51
CA PHE A 122 -10.51 -6.29 12.48
C PHE A 122 -9.77 -5.67 11.30
N VAL A 123 -9.00 -6.51 10.60
CA VAL A 123 -8.42 -6.21 9.29
C VAL A 123 -8.98 -7.19 8.25
N LYS A 124 -9.18 -6.72 7.01
CA LYS A 124 -9.56 -7.54 5.85
C LYS A 124 -8.66 -7.23 4.67
N TYR A 125 -8.12 -8.27 4.06
CA TYR A 125 -7.34 -8.16 2.82
C TYR A 125 -8.24 -8.49 1.64
N ARG A 126 -8.22 -7.67 0.58
CA ARG A 126 -9.07 -7.89 -0.59
C ARG A 126 -8.32 -7.60 -1.87
N HIS A 127 -8.27 -8.59 -2.75
CA HIS A 127 -7.88 -8.36 -4.12
C HIS A 127 -8.96 -7.54 -4.83
N VAL A 128 -8.54 -6.54 -5.60
CA VAL A 128 -9.41 -5.73 -6.48
C VAL A 128 -8.88 -5.79 -7.91
N GLU A 129 -9.76 -5.64 -8.89
CA GLU A 129 -9.30 -5.54 -10.28
C GLU A 129 -8.51 -4.24 -10.49
N ARG A 130 -7.46 -4.28 -11.32
CA ARG A 130 -6.58 -3.12 -11.57
C ARG A 130 -7.32 -1.83 -11.93
N HIS A 131 -8.39 -1.93 -12.71
CA HIS A 131 -9.19 -0.76 -13.11
C HIS A 131 -9.90 -0.07 -11.92
N MET A 132 -10.02 -0.75 -10.79
CA MET A 132 -10.55 -0.23 -9.52
C MET A 132 -9.46 0.32 -8.60
N ASN A 133 -8.17 0.12 -8.92
CA ASN A 133 -7.01 0.56 -8.12
C ASN A 133 -6.27 1.76 -8.75
N GLY A 134 -6.89 2.45 -9.70
CA GLY A 134 -6.22 3.40 -10.58
C GLY A 134 -5.51 4.56 -9.87
N VAL A 135 -6.04 5.05 -8.74
CA VAL A 135 -5.40 6.15 -7.99
C VAL A 135 -4.06 5.71 -7.40
N ALA A 136 -3.96 4.49 -6.87
CA ALA A 136 -2.70 4.00 -6.30
C ALA A 136 -1.68 3.65 -7.40
N ASP A 137 -2.14 3.09 -8.53
CA ASP A 137 -1.32 2.83 -9.73
C ASP A 137 -0.75 4.14 -10.32
N GLU A 138 -1.58 5.18 -10.44
CA GLU A 138 -1.16 6.52 -10.89
C GLU A 138 -0.07 7.07 -9.97
N LEU A 139 -0.32 7.12 -8.66
CA LEU A 139 0.67 7.58 -7.67
C LEU A 139 1.99 6.79 -7.73
N ALA A 140 1.93 5.47 -7.94
CA ALA A 140 3.12 4.63 -8.03
C ALA A 140 3.97 4.96 -9.28
N ASN A 141 3.34 5.28 -10.40
CA ASN A 141 4.02 5.68 -11.63
C ASN A 141 4.51 7.14 -11.55
N ASP A 142 3.69 8.04 -11.02
CA ASP A 142 4.06 9.45 -10.80
C ASP A 142 5.33 9.56 -9.94
N ALA A 143 5.46 8.73 -8.90
CA ALA A 143 6.67 8.67 -8.09
C ALA A 143 7.95 8.32 -8.88
N ILE A 144 7.82 7.58 -9.99
CA ILE A 144 8.95 7.27 -10.88
C ILE A 144 9.19 8.43 -11.83
N ASP A 145 8.12 8.94 -12.44
CA ASP A 145 8.20 9.98 -13.47
C ASP A 145 8.72 11.31 -12.90
N GLU A 146 8.28 11.73 -11.71
CA GLU A 146 8.78 12.95 -11.05
C GLU A 146 10.29 12.92 -10.81
N GLU A 147 10.85 11.76 -10.44
CA GLU A 147 12.28 11.62 -10.24
C GLU A 147 13.03 11.56 -11.57
N GLU A 148 12.51 10.84 -12.59
CA GLU A 148 13.15 10.78 -13.91
C GLU A 148 13.15 12.14 -14.63
N ASP A 149 12.12 12.96 -14.44
CA ASP A 149 12.03 14.32 -15.00
C ASP A 149 12.93 15.31 -14.24
N GLY A 150 13.10 15.13 -12.92
CA GLY A 150 13.98 15.95 -12.08
C GLY A 150 15.48 15.78 -12.35
N VAL A 151 15.90 14.77 -13.12
CA VAL A 151 17.31 14.51 -13.46
C VAL A 151 17.88 15.52 -14.48
N TRP A 152 17.04 16.36 -15.11
CA TRP A 152 17.44 17.31 -16.16
C TRP A 152 17.42 18.79 -15.77
N GLU A 153 17.14 19.14 -14.51
CA GLU A 153 17.27 20.51 -13.96
C GLU A 153 18.55 20.72 -13.14
#